data_AF-A0A7G7BEK0-F1
#
_entry.id   AF-A0A7G7BEK0-F1
#
_cell.length_a   1.000
_cell.length_b   1.000
_cell.length_c   1.000
_cell.angle_alpha   90.00
_cell.angle_beta   90.00
_cell.angle_gamma   90.00
#
_symmetry.space_group_name_H-M   'P 1'
#
loop_
_entity.id
_entity.type
_entity.pdbx_description
1 polymer ?
#
loop_
_entity_poly.entity_id
_entity_poly.type
_entity_poly.pdbx_seq_one_letter_code
_entity_poly.pdbx_strand_id
1 'polypeptide(L)'
;MEALLTALADPARWRLVSLLAERPCSVGVLAQLAEARQPQTTKHLQTLERAGVVTSQRTGQRRIYALRPGPLRDLADVLSRLADTAEQPDGPRATYDRYGSALRAERLAAEEPGWADGRSFTFRRSLAGRPDLVWRHLTEASLLARWWTPDDLRVSELLFEARPGGRIVHEYRDVEDADGSDVAAGRAEGFVEDVRPGERLVYRLSPLLPDGGPAFTAHVAYGLRPAGTGTATGTGTELDVHWRITDSTVESADFIAGIETGFGQSLDKLAATLAAGSHGTGTRSTQ
;
A
#
# COMPACT_ATOMS: atom_id res chain seq x y z
N MET A 1 -23.27 -11.58 13.31
CA MET A 1 -22.97 -11.50 11.86
C MET A 1 -22.41 -12.81 11.32
N GLU A 2 -21.40 -13.40 11.95
CA GLU A 2 -20.80 -14.68 11.52
C GLU A 2 -21.83 -15.81 11.31
N ALA A 3 -22.67 -16.10 12.31
CA ALA A 3 -23.67 -17.16 12.20
C ALA A 3 -24.70 -16.95 11.05
N LEU A 4 -25.00 -15.68 10.72
CA LEU A 4 -25.85 -15.31 9.59
C LEU A 4 -25.15 -15.64 8.26
N LEU A 5 -23.90 -15.20 8.10
CA LEU A 5 -23.09 -15.47 6.91
C LEU A 5 -22.88 -16.98 6.70
N THR A 6 -22.52 -17.72 7.75
CA THR A 6 -22.38 -19.19 7.68
C THR A 6 -23.70 -19.87 7.31
N ALA A 7 -24.83 -19.39 7.82
CA ALA A 7 -26.13 -19.92 7.46
C ALA A 7 -26.51 -19.63 6.00
N LEU A 8 -26.16 -18.46 5.47
CA LEU A 8 -26.48 -18.05 4.09
C LEU A 8 -25.51 -18.61 3.03
N ALA A 9 -24.27 -18.96 3.40
CA ALA A 9 -23.25 -19.47 2.48
C ALA A 9 -23.56 -20.85 1.87
N ASP A 10 -24.56 -21.57 2.38
CA ASP A 10 -24.98 -22.87 1.86
C ASP A 10 -26.04 -22.70 0.76
N PRO A 11 -25.81 -23.23 -0.46
CA PRO A 11 -26.73 -23.03 -1.59
C PRO A 11 -28.16 -23.55 -1.34
N ALA A 12 -28.33 -24.65 -0.60
CA ALA A 12 -29.65 -25.19 -0.29
C ALA A 12 -30.38 -24.28 0.70
N ARG A 13 -29.68 -23.74 1.70
CA ARG A 13 -30.24 -22.74 2.63
C ARG A 13 -30.59 -21.44 1.91
N TRP A 14 -29.74 -20.98 1.01
CA TRP A 14 -30.01 -19.80 0.18
C TRP A 14 -31.28 -19.99 -0.66
N ARG A 15 -31.45 -21.15 -1.29
CA ARG A 15 -32.67 -21.47 -2.06
C ARG A 15 -33.93 -21.42 -1.20
N LEU A 16 -33.89 -21.95 0.03
CA LEU A 16 -35.01 -21.90 0.96
C LEU A 16 -35.34 -20.46 1.39
N VAL A 17 -34.32 -19.63 1.63
CA VAL A 17 -34.47 -18.20 1.90
C VAL A 17 -35.15 -17.48 0.74
N SER A 18 -34.73 -17.73 -0.51
CA SER A 18 -35.38 -17.15 -1.70
C SER A 18 -36.84 -17.56 -1.83
N LEU A 19 -37.16 -18.84 -1.59
CA LEU A 19 -38.56 -19.31 -1.60
C LEU A 19 -39.42 -18.65 -0.51
N LEU A 20 -38.83 -18.42 0.66
CA LEU A 20 -39.49 -17.77 1.80
C LEU A 20 -39.61 -16.25 1.66
N ALA A 21 -38.83 -15.63 0.77
CA ALA A 21 -38.97 -14.22 0.41
C ALA A 21 -40.28 -13.96 -0.35
N GLU A 22 -40.72 -14.92 -1.18
CA GLU A 22 -41.96 -14.83 -1.95
C GLU A 22 -43.20 -14.99 -1.06
N ARG A 23 -43.17 -15.97 -0.14
CA ARG A 23 -44.27 -16.23 0.80
C ARG A 23 -43.88 -17.16 1.95
N PRO A 24 -44.54 -17.04 3.12
CA PRO A 24 -44.43 -18.03 4.18
C PRO A 24 -44.87 -19.43 3.71
N CYS A 25 -44.10 -20.46 4.04
CA CYS A 25 -44.35 -21.83 3.58
C CYS A 25 -44.17 -22.86 4.69
N SER A 26 -44.85 -24.00 4.56
CA SER A 26 -44.59 -25.16 5.42
C SER A 26 -43.35 -25.93 4.96
N VAL A 27 -42.74 -26.71 5.87
CA VAL A 27 -41.57 -27.55 5.56
C VAL A 27 -41.82 -28.48 4.37
N GLY A 28 -43.00 -29.12 4.30
CA GLY A 28 -43.32 -30.05 3.21
C GLY A 28 -43.38 -29.37 1.85
N VAL A 29 -43.97 -28.17 1.79
CA VAL A 29 -44.01 -27.36 0.57
C VAL A 29 -42.60 -26.91 0.17
N LEU A 30 -41.80 -26.47 1.14
CA LEU A 30 -40.41 -26.07 0.89
C LEU A 30 -39.55 -27.24 0.40
N ALA A 31 -39.73 -28.43 0.96
CA ALA A 31 -39.03 -29.63 0.52
C ALA A 31 -39.37 -29.98 -0.94
N GLN A 32 -40.64 -29.88 -1.33
CA GLN A 32 -41.07 -30.06 -2.72
C GLN A 32 -40.49 -29.00 -3.66
N LEU A 33 -40.62 -27.71 -3.31
CA LEU A 33 -40.15 -26.59 -4.14
C LEU A 33 -38.63 -26.51 -4.26
N ALA A 34 -37.90 -27.03 -3.27
CA ALA A 34 -36.45 -27.12 -3.28
C ALA A 34 -35.94 -28.49 -3.79
N GLU A 35 -36.83 -29.38 -4.24
CA GLU A 35 -36.50 -30.74 -4.70
C GLU A 35 -35.61 -31.52 -3.71
N ALA A 36 -35.85 -31.31 -2.42
CA ALA A 36 -35.02 -31.80 -1.32
C ALA A 36 -35.79 -32.75 -0.41
N ARG A 37 -35.06 -33.64 0.28
CA ARG A 37 -35.68 -34.52 1.27
C ARG A 37 -36.06 -33.74 2.52
N GLN A 38 -37.26 -33.97 3.02
CA GLN A 38 -37.82 -33.26 4.18
C GLN A 38 -36.92 -33.24 5.44
N PRO A 39 -36.19 -34.33 5.81
CA PRO A 39 -35.25 -34.29 6.94
C PRO A 39 -34.12 -33.27 6.74
N GLN A 40 -33.60 -33.17 5.52
CA GLN A 40 -32.54 -32.20 5.18
C GLN A 40 -33.09 -30.78 5.22
N THR A 41 -34.27 -30.54 4.61
CA THR A 41 -34.97 -29.24 4.66
C THR A 41 -35.21 -28.79 6.10
N THR A 42 -35.59 -29.72 6.99
CA THR A 42 -35.79 -29.42 8.42
C THR A 42 -34.49 -28.97 9.09
N LYS A 43 -33.38 -29.68 8.86
CA LYS A 43 -32.07 -29.33 9.41
C LYS A 43 -31.59 -27.95 8.92
N HIS A 44 -31.84 -27.66 7.64
CA HIS A 44 -31.56 -26.35 7.05
C HIS A 44 -32.39 -25.24 7.70
N LEU A 45 -33.71 -25.44 7.84
CA LEU A 45 -34.60 -24.46 8.46
C LEU A 45 -34.29 -24.21 9.93
N GLN A 46 -33.93 -25.24 10.70
CA GLN A 46 -33.47 -25.09 12.07
C GLN A 46 -32.17 -24.26 12.17
N THR A 47 -31.27 -24.41 11.19
CA THR A 47 -30.02 -23.65 11.15
C THR A 47 -30.29 -22.19 10.80
N LEU A 48 -31.18 -21.94 9.83
CA LEU A 48 -31.64 -20.60 9.47
C LEU A 48 -32.39 -19.91 10.62
N GLU A 49 -33.21 -20.65 11.37
CA GLU A 49 -33.94 -20.14 12.53
C GLU A 49 -32.99 -19.79 13.68
N ARG A 50 -32.01 -20.65 13.97
CA ARG A 50 -30.93 -20.37 14.94
C ARG A 50 -30.09 -19.15 14.57
N ALA A 51 -29.85 -18.94 13.27
CA ALA A 51 -29.16 -17.75 12.77
C ALA A 51 -30.06 -16.51 12.68
N GLY A 52 -31.34 -16.62 13.05
CA GLY A 52 -32.31 -15.53 13.04
C GLY A 52 -32.82 -15.13 11.66
N VAL A 53 -32.47 -15.87 10.60
CA VAL A 53 -32.87 -15.58 9.20
C VAL A 53 -34.35 -15.82 8.98
N VAL A 54 -34.90 -16.85 9.60
CA VAL A 54 -36.31 -17.21 9.50
C VAL A 54 -36.93 -17.27 10.88
N THR A 55 -38.25 -17.14 10.92
CA THR A 55 -39.08 -17.43 12.09
C THR A 55 -40.04 -18.54 11.75
N SER A 56 -40.52 -19.27 12.76
CA SER A 56 -41.55 -20.26 12.56
C SER A 56 -42.70 -20.12 13.56
N GLN A 57 -43.89 -20.53 13.13
CA GLN A 57 -45.07 -20.63 13.99
C GLN A 57 -45.83 -21.93 13.70
N ARG A 58 -46.54 -22.44 14.71
CA ARG A 58 -47.37 -23.62 14.55
C ARG A 58 -48.78 -23.21 14.11
N THR A 59 -49.27 -23.84 13.04
CA THR A 59 -50.61 -23.64 12.49
C THR A 59 -51.28 -25.00 12.31
N GLY A 60 -52.15 -25.37 13.26
CA GLY A 60 -52.73 -26.71 13.34
C GLY A 60 -51.66 -27.79 13.55
N GLN A 61 -51.56 -28.71 12.58
CA GLN A 61 -50.54 -29.76 12.57
C GLN A 61 -49.26 -29.38 11.79
N ARG A 62 -49.21 -28.20 11.16
CA ARG A 62 -48.08 -27.77 10.32
C ARG A 62 -47.27 -26.69 11.03
N ARG A 63 -45.96 -26.63 10.74
CA ARG A 63 -45.10 -25.50 11.09
C ARG A 63 -44.86 -24.66 9.84
N ILE A 64 -45.23 -23.38 9.92
CA ILE A 64 -45.07 -22.40 8.84
C ILE A 64 -43.82 -21.57 9.15
N TYR A 65 -42.92 -21.49 8.18
CA TYR A 65 -41.72 -20.66 8.25
C TYR A 65 -41.94 -19.38 7.44
N ALA A 66 -41.36 -18.29 7.89
CA ALA A 66 -41.37 -16.99 7.22
C ALA A 66 -39.97 -16.37 7.30
N LEU A 67 -39.60 -15.63 6.26
CA LEU A 67 -38.34 -14.88 6.24
C LEU A 67 -38.40 -13.68 7.21
N ARG A 68 -37.31 -13.43 7.94
CA ARG A 68 -37.14 -12.21 8.73
C ARG A 68 -36.32 -11.21 7.91
N PRO A 69 -36.89 -10.05 7.51
CA PRO A 69 -36.18 -9.10 6.66
C PRO A 69 -35.07 -8.33 7.39
N GLY A 70 -35.19 -8.12 8.70
CA GLY A 70 -34.24 -7.33 9.50
C GLY A 70 -32.78 -7.75 9.33
N PRO A 71 -32.41 -9.01 9.63
CA PRO A 71 -31.02 -9.46 9.48
C PRO A 71 -30.45 -9.32 8.07
N LEU A 72 -31.29 -9.43 7.03
CA LEU A 72 -30.85 -9.22 5.65
C LEU A 72 -30.62 -7.74 5.32
N ARG A 73 -31.43 -6.83 5.88
CA ARG A 73 -31.20 -5.37 5.79
C ARG A 73 -29.92 -4.98 6.50
N ASP A 74 -29.71 -5.47 7.72
CA ASP A 74 -28.49 -5.20 8.49
C ASP A 74 -27.22 -5.67 7.73
N LEU A 75 -27.30 -6.82 7.06
CA LEU A 75 -26.22 -7.32 6.22
C LEU A 75 -26.02 -6.45 4.97
N ALA A 76 -27.10 -6.07 4.29
CA ALA A 76 -27.02 -5.18 3.13
C ALA A 76 -26.34 -3.85 3.49
N ASP A 77 -26.71 -3.24 4.62
CA ASP A 77 -26.11 -1.99 5.09
C ASP A 77 -24.60 -2.13 5.37
N VAL A 78 -24.16 -3.26 5.92
CA VAL A 78 -22.73 -3.56 6.11
C VAL A 78 -22.01 -3.69 4.76
N LEU A 79 -22.59 -4.45 3.83
CA LEU A 79 -22.00 -4.65 2.50
C LEU A 79 -21.92 -3.34 1.71
N SER A 80 -22.95 -2.48 1.79
CA SER A 80 -22.93 -1.15 1.19
C SER A 80 -21.82 -0.29 1.79
N ARG A 81 -21.69 -0.22 3.12
CA ARG A 81 -20.58 0.55 3.73
C ARG A 81 -19.19 0.06 3.31
N LEU A 82 -19.01 -1.25 3.16
CA LEU A 82 -17.74 -1.80 2.68
C LEU A 82 -17.47 -1.40 1.22
N ALA A 83 -18.49 -1.46 0.36
CA ALA A 83 -18.38 -0.99 -1.02
C ALA A 83 -18.09 0.51 -1.10
N ASP A 84 -18.86 1.33 -0.37
CA ASP A 84 -18.68 2.79 -0.32
C ASP A 84 -17.27 3.17 0.15
N THR A 85 -16.73 2.43 1.14
CA THR A 85 -15.35 2.63 1.63
C THR A 85 -14.32 2.32 0.55
N ALA A 86 -14.54 1.25 -0.23
CA ALA A 86 -13.64 0.86 -1.31
C ALA A 86 -13.72 1.82 -2.53
N GLU A 87 -14.87 2.47 -2.73
CA GLU A 87 -15.13 3.40 -3.84
C GLU A 87 -14.80 4.86 -3.51
N GLN A 88 -14.28 5.16 -2.31
CA GLN A 88 -13.94 6.53 -1.95
C GLN A 88 -12.99 7.17 -2.98
N PRO A 89 -13.29 8.39 -3.44
CA PRO A 89 -12.34 9.19 -4.22
C PRO A 89 -11.03 9.32 -3.44
N ASP A 90 -9.91 9.03 -4.10
CA ASP A 90 -8.57 8.97 -3.49
C ASP A 90 -8.40 7.92 -2.37
N GLY A 91 -9.27 6.92 -2.31
CA GLY A 91 -9.10 5.74 -1.46
C GLY A 91 -8.04 4.76 -2.01
N PRO A 92 -7.69 3.70 -1.25
CA PRO A 92 -6.65 2.74 -1.63
C PRO A 92 -6.84 2.12 -3.03
N ARG A 93 -8.10 1.90 -3.45
CA ARG A 93 -8.42 1.37 -4.78
C ARG A 93 -8.10 2.36 -5.91
N ALA A 94 -8.40 3.64 -5.72
CA ALA A 94 -8.09 4.68 -6.70
C ALA A 94 -6.58 4.84 -6.88
N THR A 95 -5.80 4.75 -5.80
CA THR A 95 -4.33 4.71 -5.84
C THR A 95 -3.85 3.49 -6.62
N TYR A 96 -4.39 2.30 -6.35
CA TYR A 96 -4.07 1.07 -7.06
C TYR A 96 -4.36 1.20 -8.58
N ASP A 97 -5.54 1.68 -8.97
CA ASP A 97 -5.93 1.80 -10.37
C ASP A 97 -5.11 2.86 -11.12
N ARG A 98 -4.75 3.97 -10.45
CA ARG A 98 -3.87 5.02 -10.99
C ARG A 98 -2.47 4.45 -11.23
N TYR A 99 -1.93 3.74 -10.24
CA TYR A 99 -0.63 3.07 -10.33
C TYR A 99 -0.61 2.04 -11.47
N GLY A 100 -1.62 1.17 -11.55
CA GLY A 100 -1.74 0.18 -12.62
C GLY A 100 -1.90 0.79 -14.02
N SER A 101 -2.53 1.97 -14.13
CA SER A 101 -2.66 2.68 -15.40
C SER A 101 -1.35 3.34 -15.84
N ALA A 102 -0.60 3.93 -14.90
CA ALA A 102 0.74 4.47 -15.17
C ALA A 102 1.70 3.37 -15.63
N LEU A 103 1.74 2.23 -14.93
CA LEU A 103 2.54 1.06 -15.32
C LEU A 103 2.22 0.58 -16.74
N ARG A 104 0.93 0.45 -17.08
CA ARG A 104 0.52 0.04 -18.43
C ARG A 104 0.96 1.03 -19.51
N ALA A 105 0.87 2.33 -19.21
CA ALA A 105 1.30 3.37 -20.14
C ALA A 105 2.81 3.30 -20.40
N GLU A 106 3.62 3.15 -19.33
CA GLU A 106 5.07 3.04 -19.46
C GLU A 106 5.47 1.77 -20.23
N ARG A 107 4.84 0.62 -19.94
CA ARG A 107 5.09 -0.63 -20.69
C ARG A 107 4.77 -0.52 -22.17
N LEU A 108 3.71 0.20 -22.53
CA LEU A 108 3.34 0.40 -23.93
C LEU A 108 4.32 1.36 -24.64
N ALA A 109 4.87 2.35 -23.92
CA ALA A 109 5.83 3.30 -24.46
C ALA A 109 7.27 2.74 -24.56
N ALA A 110 7.59 1.71 -23.78
CA ALA A 110 8.90 1.07 -23.75
C ALA A 110 9.11 0.11 -24.95
N GLU A 111 9.21 0.67 -26.15
CA GLU A 111 9.39 -0.14 -27.38
C GLU A 111 10.87 -0.46 -27.66
N GLU A 112 11.80 0.44 -27.30
CA GLU A 112 13.23 0.32 -27.59
C GLU A 112 14.11 0.79 -26.41
N PRO A 113 15.36 0.33 -26.28
CA PRO A 113 16.31 0.89 -25.31
C PRO A 113 16.49 2.41 -25.49
N GLY A 114 16.66 3.12 -24.38
CA GLY A 114 16.78 4.58 -24.33
C GLY A 114 15.44 5.34 -24.41
N TRP A 115 14.29 4.66 -24.46
CA TRP A 115 12.96 5.28 -24.56
C TRP A 115 12.63 6.27 -23.42
N ALA A 116 13.30 6.16 -22.28
CA ALA A 116 13.13 7.05 -21.14
C ALA A 116 14.32 7.98 -20.88
N ASP A 117 15.35 7.96 -21.73
CA ASP A 117 16.55 8.76 -21.54
C ASP A 117 16.25 10.26 -21.60
N GLY A 118 16.85 11.01 -20.68
CA GLY A 118 16.63 12.44 -20.53
C GLY A 118 15.36 12.82 -19.76
N ARG A 119 14.48 11.88 -19.43
CA ARG A 119 13.37 12.14 -18.50
C ARG A 119 13.92 12.57 -17.15
N SER A 120 13.23 13.52 -16.52
CA SER A 120 13.64 14.08 -15.24
C SER A 120 12.47 14.33 -14.31
N PHE A 121 12.74 14.21 -13.02
CA PHE A 121 11.79 14.45 -11.94
C PHE A 121 12.41 15.45 -10.97
N THR A 122 11.59 16.32 -10.40
CA THR A 122 12.04 17.32 -9.43
C THR A 122 11.17 17.23 -8.18
N PHE A 123 11.81 17.09 -7.03
CA PHE A 123 11.14 17.03 -5.74
C PHE A 123 11.63 18.17 -4.86
N ARG A 124 10.72 18.78 -4.10
CA ARG A 124 11.04 19.79 -3.10
C ARG A 124 10.41 19.43 -1.77
N ARG A 125 11.16 19.61 -0.68
CA ARG A 125 10.67 19.42 0.69
C ARG A 125 11.22 20.51 1.60
N SER A 126 10.35 21.10 2.41
CA SER A 126 10.73 21.88 3.58
C SER A 126 10.86 20.92 4.76
N LEU A 127 12.07 20.77 5.29
CA LEU A 127 12.41 19.81 6.34
C LEU A 127 12.66 20.51 7.68
N ALA A 128 12.26 19.86 8.76
CA ALA A 128 12.60 20.29 10.11
C ALA A 128 14.10 20.04 10.40
N GLY A 129 14.76 21.01 11.03
CA GLY A 129 16.17 20.89 11.42
C GLY A 129 17.13 21.64 10.51
N ARG A 130 18.35 21.82 11.02
CA ARG A 130 19.46 22.49 10.31
C ARG A 130 20.02 21.61 9.19
N PRO A 131 20.67 22.20 8.17
CA PRO A 131 21.26 21.44 7.07
C PRO A 131 22.21 20.33 7.53
N ASP A 132 22.96 20.55 8.61
CA ASP A 132 23.86 19.55 9.20
C ASP A 132 23.12 18.26 9.62
N LEU A 133 21.91 18.38 10.18
CA LEU A 133 21.10 17.23 10.58
C LEU A 133 20.54 16.50 9.36
N VAL A 134 20.01 17.25 8.40
CA VAL A 134 19.49 16.68 7.15
C VAL A 134 20.61 15.97 6.39
N TRP A 135 21.80 16.58 6.32
CA TRP A 135 22.97 16.00 5.69
C TRP A 135 23.33 14.63 6.24
N ARG A 136 23.28 14.46 7.57
CA ARG A 136 23.49 13.15 8.21
C ARG A 136 22.45 12.13 7.75
N HIS A 137 21.18 12.51 7.62
CA HIS A 137 20.14 11.61 7.09
C HIS A 137 20.32 11.23 5.62
N LEU A 138 21.04 12.04 4.84
CA LEU A 138 21.35 11.77 3.42
C LEU A 138 22.65 10.96 3.23
N THR A 139 23.51 10.85 4.25
CA THR A 139 24.87 10.31 4.11
C THR A 139 25.23 9.20 5.09
N GLU A 140 24.63 9.16 6.28
CA GLU A 140 24.83 8.09 7.26
C GLU A 140 23.85 6.94 6.97
N ALA A 141 24.37 5.79 6.54
CA ALA A 141 23.57 4.62 6.20
C ALA A 141 22.53 4.23 7.28
N SER A 142 22.89 4.32 8.56
CA SER A 142 21.97 3.98 9.68
C SER A 142 20.77 4.93 9.82
N LEU A 143 20.87 6.17 9.34
CA LEU A 143 19.78 7.14 9.32
C LEU A 143 19.02 7.08 7.99
N LEU A 144 19.76 6.91 6.88
CA LEU A 144 19.25 6.79 5.53
C LEU A 144 18.33 5.56 5.37
N ALA A 145 18.71 4.43 5.96
CA ALA A 145 17.93 3.19 5.92
C ALA A 145 16.53 3.30 6.56
N ARG A 146 16.27 4.34 7.35
CA ARG A 146 14.98 4.53 8.04
C ARG A 146 13.88 5.06 7.13
N TRP A 147 14.24 5.64 6.00
CA TRP A 147 13.30 6.35 5.14
C TRP A 147 13.49 6.10 3.65
N TRP A 148 14.64 5.58 3.19
CA TRP A 148 14.94 5.42 1.75
C TRP A 148 14.24 4.22 1.08
N THR A 149 12.96 4.04 1.35
CA THR A 149 12.06 3.13 0.64
C THR A 149 10.63 3.70 0.66
N PRO A 150 9.77 3.31 -0.29
CA PRO A 150 8.32 3.47 -0.19
C PRO A 150 7.71 2.85 1.10
N ASP A 151 6.42 3.03 1.33
CA ASP A 151 5.75 2.61 2.58
C ASP A 151 5.58 1.09 2.71
N ASP A 152 5.42 0.39 1.59
CA ASP A 152 5.27 -1.06 1.48
C ASP A 152 6.61 -1.82 1.53
N LEU A 153 7.73 -1.10 1.53
CA LEU A 153 9.07 -1.66 1.45
C LEU A 153 9.95 -1.24 2.64
N ARG A 154 10.87 -2.12 3.02
CA ARG A 154 11.91 -1.87 4.01
C ARG A 154 13.30 -2.08 3.42
N VAL A 155 14.27 -1.30 3.90
CA VAL A 155 15.69 -1.53 3.60
C VAL A 155 16.16 -2.81 4.27
N SER A 156 16.78 -3.72 3.51
CA SER A 156 17.41 -4.95 4.01
C SER A 156 18.94 -4.85 4.04
N GLU A 157 19.53 -4.20 3.03
CA GLU A 157 20.97 -3.92 2.96
C GLU A 157 21.16 -2.47 2.49
N LEU A 158 22.04 -1.73 3.17
CA LEU A 158 22.43 -0.40 2.73
C LEU A 158 23.90 -0.13 2.99
N LEU A 159 24.64 0.10 1.91
CA LEU A 159 25.97 0.69 1.91
C LEU A 159 25.88 2.04 1.22
N PHE A 160 26.39 3.08 1.88
CA PHE A 160 26.50 4.41 1.29
C PHE A 160 27.79 5.08 1.72
N GLU A 161 28.79 5.09 0.84
CA GLU A 161 30.05 5.78 1.08
C GLU A 161 29.97 7.23 0.59
N ALA A 162 29.69 8.18 1.49
CA ALA A 162 29.49 9.60 1.18
C ALA A 162 30.79 10.36 0.83
N ARG A 163 31.49 9.91 -0.21
CA ARG A 163 32.72 10.51 -0.76
C ARG A 163 32.74 10.29 -2.28
N PRO A 164 33.35 11.16 -3.08
CA PRO A 164 33.50 10.93 -4.52
C PRO A 164 34.10 9.55 -4.83
N GLY A 165 33.47 8.81 -5.73
CA GLY A 165 33.79 7.42 -6.08
C GLY A 165 33.39 6.37 -5.04
N GLY A 166 32.72 6.77 -3.95
CA GLY A 166 32.23 5.86 -2.92
C GLY A 166 31.07 5.00 -3.42
N ARG A 167 31.03 3.73 -3.03
CA ARG A 167 30.04 2.75 -3.48
C ARG A 167 28.68 2.97 -2.79
N ILE A 168 27.62 2.71 -3.54
CA ILE A 168 26.25 2.63 -3.05
C ILE A 168 25.72 1.23 -3.35
N VAL A 169 25.15 0.58 -2.34
CA VAL A 169 24.34 -0.64 -2.48
C VAL A 169 23.07 -0.42 -1.69
N HIS A 170 21.93 -0.63 -2.32
CA HIS A 170 20.62 -0.50 -1.69
C HIS A 170 19.77 -1.71 -2.06
N GLU A 171 19.52 -2.59 -1.10
CA GLU A 171 18.58 -3.70 -1.22
C GLU A 171 17.35 -3.42 -0.36
N TYR A 172 16.18 -3.71 -0.90
CA TYR A 172 14.91 -3.53 -0.22
C TYR A 172 14.00 -4.76 -0.42
N ARG A 173 13.15 -4.97 0.57
CA ARG A 173 12.25 -6.12 0.71
C ARG A 173 10.86 -5.65 1.06
N ASP A 174 9.89 -6.54 0.88
CA ASP A 174 8.55 -6.33 1.41
C ASP A 174 8.63 -6.10 2.93
N VAL A 175 7.83 -5.16 3.42
CA VAL A 175 7.73 -4.89 4.86
C VAL A 175 7.19 -6.09 5.64
N GLU A 176 6.37 -6.94 5.00
CA GLU A 176 5.80 -8.16 5.56
C GLU A 176 6.81 -9.34 5.59
N ASP A 177 7.85 -9.32 4.75
CA ASP A 177 8.98 -10.27 4.76
C ASP A 177 9.91 -9.98 5.95
N ALA A 178 9.41 -10.18 7.17
CA ALA A 178 10.14 -9.84 8.39
C ALA A 178 11.30 -10.81 8.68
N ASP A 179 11.18 -12.08 8.26
CA ASP A 179 12.19 -13.11 8.47
C ASP A 179 13.22 -13.23 7.34
N GLY A 180 13.01 -12.52 6.22
CA GLY A 180 13.93 -12.49 5.08
C GLY A 180 13.88 -13.77 4.26
N SER A 181 12.80 -14.55 4.35
CA SER A 181 12.66 -15.83 3.66
C SER A 181 12.27 -15.66 2.20
N ASP A 182 11.66 -14.53 1.83
CA ASP A 182 11.28 -14.24 0.45
C ASP A 182 12.43 -13.66 -0.39
N VAL A 183 12.22 -13.58 -1.71
CA VAL A 183 13.17 -12.93 -2.63
C VAL A 183 13.13 -11.42 -2.39
N ALA A 184 14.30 -10.77 -2.42
CA ALA A 184 14.35 -9.32 -2.30
C ALA A 184 13.50 -8.63 -3.37
N ALA A 185 12.74 -7.61 -2.98
CA ALA A 185 11.87 -6.86 -3.87
C ALA A 185 12.68 -6.09 -4.92
N GLY A 186 13.91 -5.69 -4.57
CA GLY A 186 14.85 -5.16 -5.54
C GLY A 186 16.20 -4.81 -4.93
N ARG A 187 17.16 -4.59 -5.83
CA ARG A 187 18.51 -4.17 -5.48
C ARG A 187 18.96 -3.10 -6.45
N ALA A 188 19.71 -2.13 -5.96
CA ALA A 188 20.30 -1.08 -6.77
C ALA A 188 21.75 -0.85 -6.36
N GLU A 189 22.61 -0.62 -7.35
CA GLU A 189 24.03 -0.39 -7.15
C GLU A 189 24.50 0.87 -7.87
N GLY A 190 25.49 1.54 -7.31
CA GLY A 190 25.96 2.81 -7.86
C GLY A 190 27.12 3.40 -7.11
N PHE A 191 27.32 4.71 -7.29
CA PHE A 191 28.40 5.43 -6.65
C PHE A 191 28.12 6.92 -6.54
N VAL A 192 28.78 7.54 -5.56
CA VAL A 192 28.74 8.97 -5.32
C VAL A 192 29.68 9.69 -6.28
N GLU A 193 29.21 10.77 -6.90
CA GLU A 193 29.97 11.55 -7.88
C GLU A 193 30.55 12.83 -7.29
N ASP A 194 29.74 13.60 -6.55
CA ASP A 194 30.12 14.88 -5.95
C ASP A 194 29.55 15.01 -4.53
N VAL A 195 30.35 15.56 -3.62
CA VAL A 195 29.97 15.73 -2.22
C VAL A 195 30.46 17.08 -1.72
N ARG A 196 29.52 17.92 -1.28
CA ARG A 196 29.77 19.18 -0.58
C ARG A 196 28.98 19.16 0.72
N PRO A 197 29.65 18.90 1.86
CA PRO A 197 28.98 18.73 3.15
C PRO A 197 27.98 19.84 3.47
N GLY A 198 26.75 19.45 3.81
CA GLY A 198 25.67 20.38 4.16
C GLY A 198 25.03 21.12 3.00
N GLU A 199 25.50 20.93 1.76
CA GLU A 199 25.09 21.75 0.61
C GLU A 199 24.63 20.93 -0.60
N ARG A 200 25.43 19.93 -1.02
CA ARG A 200 25.20 19.24 -2.30
C ARG A 200 25.69 17.80 -2.26
N LEU A 201 24.87 16.87 -2.73
CA LEU A 201 25.24 15.46 -2.91
C LEU A 201 24.78 15.02 -4.29
N VAL A 202 25.68 14.45 -5.09
CA VAL A 202 25.36 13.91 -6.42
C VAL A 202 25.81 12.46 -6.46
N TYR A 203 24.94 11.58 -6.92
CA TYR A 203 25.26 10.16 -7.07
C TYR A 203 24.54 9.55 -8.27
N ARG A 204 25.09 8.45 -8.74
CA ARG A 204 24.44 7.54 -9.67
C ARG A 204 23.99 6.27 -8.96
N LEU A 205 22.84 5.76 -9.37
CA LEU A 205 22.27 4.52 -8.85
C LEU A 205 21.50 3.81 -9.95
N SER A 206 21.75 2.51 -10.11
CA SER A 206 21.10 1.68 -11.11
C SER A 206 20.34 0.55 -10.42
N PRO A 207 19.00 0.51 -10.51
CA PRO A 207 18.23 -0.68 -10.16
C PRO A 207 18.67 -1.86 -11.02
N LEU A 208 18.72 -3.04 -10.42
CA LEU A 208 19.11 -4.27 -11.08
C LEU A 208 17.87 -5.05 -11.51
N LEU A 209 17.90 -5.56 -12.73
CA LEU A 209 16.97 -6.54 -13.25
C LEU A 209 17.23 -7.91 -12.61
N PRO A 210 16.29 -8.88 -12.74
CA PRO A 210 16.46 -10.22 -12.18
C PRO A 210 17.71 -10.98 -12.67
N ASP A 211 18.23 -10.64 -13.85
CA ASP A 211 19.45 -11.20 -14.42
C ASP A 211 20.74 -10.52 -13.90
N GLY A 212 20.60 -9.49 -13.05
CA GLY A 212 21.69 -8.69 -12.48
C GLY A 212 22.14 -7.52 -13.36
N GLY A 213 21.58 -7.35 -14.56
CA GLY A 213 21.86 -6.19 -15.42
C GLY A 213 21.21 -4.91 -14.89
N PRO A 214 21.76 -3.72 -15.20
CA PRO A 214 21.12 -2.46 -14.82
C PRO A 214 19.85 -2.24 -15.66
N ALA A 215 18.75 -1.91 -15.00
CA ALA A 215 17.50 -1.51 -15.66
C ALA A 215 17.65 -0.14 -16.33
N PHE A 216 18.29 0.79 -15.63
CA PHE A 216 18.64 2.12 -16.13
C PHE A 216 19.67 2.77 -15.18
N THR A 217 20.20 3.93 -15.54
CA THR A 217 21.05 4.76 -14.68
C THR A 217 20.26 5.97 -14.17
N ALA A 218 20.02 6.03 -12.87
CA ALA A 218 19.52 7.23 -12.19
C ALA A 218 20.67 8.17 -11.89
N HIS A 219 20.54 9.45 -12.28
CA HIS A 219 21.43 10.54 -11.89
C HIS A 219 20.70 11.42 -10.90
N VAL A 220 21.14 11.42 -9.65
CA VAL A 220 20.43 12.11 -8.55
C VAL A 220 21.30 13.21 -7.97
N ALA A 221 20.76 14.41 -7.87
CA ALA A 221 21.41 15.56 -7.27
C ALA A 221 20.53 16.17 -6.18
N TYR A 222 21.04 16.19 -4.96
CA TYR A 222 20.47 16.90 -3.82
C TYR A 222 21.11 18.27 -3.67
N GLY A 223 20.29 19.27 -3.41
CA GLY A 223 20.68 20.61 -2.96
C GLY A 223 20.01 20.93 -1.64
N LEU A 224 20.80 21.36 -0.65
CA LEU A 224 20.31 21.78 0.66
C LEU A 224 20.55 23.27 0.83
N ARG A 225 19.52 23.97 1.32
CA ARG A 225 19.61 25.39 1.65
C ARG A 225 18.92 25.65 2.99
N PRO A 226 19.45 26.51 3.87
CA PRO A 226 18.71 26.93 5.05
C PRO A 226 17.35 27.53 4.65
N ALA A 227 16.29 27.17 5.36
CA ALA A 227 14.99 27.81 5.18
C ALA A 227 15.07 29.27 5.67
N GLY A 228 14.50 30.20 4.90
CA GLY A 228 14.47 31.62 5.25
C GLY A 228 13.78 31.89 6.59
N THR A 229 14.05 33.04 7.22
CA THR A 229 13.66 33.45 8.58
C THR A 229 12.14 33.66 8.82
N GLY A 230 11.27 33.06 7.99
CA GLY A 230 9.81 33.24 8.04
C GLY A 230 9.04 32.21 8.88
N THR A 231 9.69 31.16 9.40
CA THR A 231 9.07 30.18 10.31
C THR A 231 9.51 30.46 11.74
N ALA A 232 8.55 30.40 12.68
CA ALA A 232 8.71 30.82 14.09
C ALA A 232 9.82 30.11 14.89
N THR A 233 10.53 29.14 14.30
CA THR A 233 11.62 28.37 14.92
C THR A 233 12.99 28.55 14.27
N GLY A 234 13.14 29.28 13.16
CA GLY A 234 14.45 29.69 12.62
C GLY A 234 15.45 28.58 12.22
N THR A 235 15.05 27.30 12.18
CA THR A 235 15.97 26.16 11.97
C THR A 235 15.38 25.10 11.03
N GLY A 236 14.97 25.50 9.83
CA GLY A 236 14.51 24.59 8.77
C GLY A 236 15.51 24.46 7.63
N THR A 237 15.31 23.47 6.77
CA THR A 237 16.14 23.20 5.58
C THR A 237 15.24 22.96 4.38
N GLU A 238 15.49 23.66 3.28
CA GLU A 238 14.91 23.37 1.98
C GLU A 238 15.78 22.33 1.26
N LEU A 239 15.17 21.20 0.88
CA LEU A 239 15.76 20.15 0.08
C LEU A 239 15.18 20.20 -1.33
N ASP A 240 16.03 20.43 -2.32
CA ASP A 240 15.74 20.24 -3.73
C ASP A 240 16.38 18.94 -4.21
N VAL A 241 15.62 18.10 -4.91
CA VAL A 241 16.12 16.89 -5.55
C VAL A 241 15.85 16.97 -7.04
N HIS A 242 16.90 16.81 -7.84
CA HIS A 242 16.80 16.61 -9.27
C HIS A 242 17.22 15.19 -9.62
N TRP A 243 16.40 14.53 -10.42
CA TRP A 243 16.58 13.14 -10.79
C TRP A 243 16.46 13.01 -12.31
N ARG A 244 17.34 12.25 -12.96
CA ARG A 244 17.36 12.08 -14.42
C ARG A 244 17.74 10.66 -14.84
N ILE A 245 17.15 10.17 -15.94
CA ILE A 245 17.40 8.83 -16.51
C ILE A 245 18.41 8.88 -17.65
N THR A 246 19.29 7.89 -17.70
CA THR A 246 19.97 7.42 -18.92
C THR A 246 20.00 5.90 -18.98
N ASP A 247 20.36 5.37 -20.15
CA ASP A 247 20.61 3.95 -20.37
C ASP A 247 19.39 3.07 -20.03
N SER A 248 18.17 3.56 -20.27
CA SER A 248 16.95 2.82 -19.91
C SER A 248 16.76 1.60 -20.79
N THR A 249 16.54 0.43 -20.21
CA THR A 249 16.11 -0.78 -20.94
C THR A 249 14.58 -0.79 -21.12
N VAL A 250 14.06 -1.69 -21.94
CA VAL A 250 12.61 -1.89 -22.08
C VAL A 250 12.02 -2.44 -20.78
N GLU A 251 12.74 -3.37 -20.14
CA GLU A 251 12.37 -4.01 -18.87
C GLU A 251 12.33 -3.03 -17.69
N SER A 252 12.86 -1.81 -17.86
CA SER A 252 12.84 -0.77 -16.84
C SER A 252 11.49 -0.05 -16.68
N ALA A 253 10.51 -0.31 -17.55
CA ALA A 253 9.21 0.37 -17.56
C ALA A 253 8.53 0.39 -16.18
N ASP A 254 8.54 -0.74 -15.46
CA ASP A 254 7.91 -0.85 -14.15
C ASP A 254 8.62 -0.02 -13.09
N PHE A 255 9.97 -0.04 -13.11
CA PHE A 255 10.75 0.81 -12.22
C PHE A 255 10.47 2.29 -12.49
N ILE A 256 10.38 2.66 -13.77
CA ILE A 256 10.23 4.05 -14.19
C ILE A 256 8.85 4.62 -13.83
N ALA A 257 7.79 3.83 -14.00
CA ALA A 257 6.44 4.20 -13.58
C ALA A 257 6.35 4.50 -12.07
N GLY A 258 7.18 3.82 -11.26
CA GLY A 258 7.19 3.93 -9.80
C GLY A 258 8.00 5.09 -9.24
N ILE A 259 8.89 5.73 -10.01
CA ILE A 259 9.87 6.70 -9.47
C ILE A 259 9.18 7.85 -8.75
N GLU A 260 8.28 8.56 -9.42
CA GLU A 260 7.70 9.80 -8.88
C GLU A 260 6.93 9.53 -7.58
N THR A 261 6.15 8.46 -7.56
CA THR A 261 5.37 8.05 -6.40
C THR A 261 6.26 7.51 -5.28
N GLY A 262 7.06 6.47 -5.57
CA GLY A 262 7.83 5.76 -4.56
C GLY A 262 8.98 6.59 -3.96
N PHE A 263 9.67 7.38 -4.79
CA PHE A 263 10.70 8.29 -4.29
C PHE A 263 10.08 9.48 -3.56
N GLY A 264 8.90 9.96 -4.00
CA GLY A 264 8.12 10.95 -3.26
C GLY A 264 7.76 10.49 -1.84
N GLN A 265 7.24 9.28 -1.69
CA GLN A 265 6.94 8.66 -0.39
C GLN A 265 8.18 8.53 0.49
N SER A 266 9.32 8.12 -0.09
CA SER A 266 10.59 8.05 0.64
C SER A 266 10.98 9.42 1.24
N LEU A 267 10.83 10.50 0.47
CA LEU A 267 11.10 11.87 0.95
C LEU A 267 10.09 12.34 2.00
N ASP A 268 8.84 11.89 1.93
CA ASP A 268 7.84 12.17 2.95
C ASP A 268 8.17 11.47 4.27
N LYS A 269 8.67 10.23 4.22
CA LYS A 269 9.21 9.50 5.39
C LYS A 269 10.41 10.22 6.00
N LEU A 270 11.31 10.80 5.19
CA LEU A 270 12.40 11.63 5.69
C LEU A 270 11.86 12.85 6.47
N ALA A 271 10.91 13.57 5.89
CA ALA A 271 10.30 14.74 6.53
C ALA A 271 9.64 14.37 7.87
N ALA A 272 8.86 13.28 7.89
CA ALA A 272 8.22 12.78 9.11
C ALA A 272 9.25 12.36 10.18
N THR A 273 10.33 11.68 9.78
CA THR A 273 11.41 11.25 10.69
C THR A 273 12.09 12.45 11.36
N LEU A 274 12.40 13.50 10.59
CA LEU A 274 13.02 14.72 11.11
C LEU A 274 12.07 15.53 12.01
N ALA A 275 10.78 15.57 11.67
CA ALA A 275 9.77 16.20 12.50
C ALA A 275 9.65 15.50 13.87
N ALA A 276 9.57 14.16 13.90
CA ALA A 276 9.49 13.39 15.14
C ALA A 276 10.73 13.57 16.03
N GLY A 277 11.93 13.59 15.44
CA GLY A 277 13.19 13.82 16.18
C GLY A 277 13.28 15.21 16.83
N SER A 278 12.64 16.22 16.24
CA SER A 278 12.61 17.60 16.77
C SER A 278 11.72 17.75 18.02
N HIS A 279 10.74 16.85 18.20
CA HIS A 279 9.82 16.87 19.36
C HIS A 279 10.37 16.07 20.56
N GLY A 280 11.33 15.16 20.35
CA GLY A 280 11.88 14.27 21.38
C GLY A 280 12.96 14.89 22.29
N THR A 281 13.55 16.03 21.92
CA THR A 281 14.63 16.67 22.67
C THR A 281 14.17 17.63 23.78
N GLY A 282 12.86 17.79 23.98
CA GLY A 282 12.28 18.72 24.98
C GLY A 282 12.04 18.17 26.39
N THR A 283 12.25 16.88 26.66
CA THR A 283 11.84 16.28 27.96
C THR A 283 12.88 15.34 28.56
N ARG A 284 14.06 15.85 28.94
CA ARG A 284 14.89 15.24 30.00
C ARG A 284 15.66 16.31 30.77
N SER A 285 15.01 16.86 31.80
CA SER A 285 15.65 17.48 32.95
C SER A 285 14.66 17.46 34.11
N THR A 286 14.74 16.41 34.93
CA THR A 286 14.57 16.40 36.40
C THR A 286 14.60 14.95 36.86
N GLN A 287 15.73 14.49 37.37
CA GLN A 287 15.88 14.09 38.78
C GLN A 287 17.36 14.06 39.14
#